data_AF-A0A536KV04-F1
#
_entry.id   AF-A0A536KV04-F1
#
_cell.length_a   1.000
_cell.length_b   1.000
_cell.length_c   1.000
_cell.angle_alpha   90.00
_cell.angle_beta   90.00
_cell.angle_gamma   90.00
#
_symmetry.space_group_name_H-M   'P 1'
#
loop_
_entity.id
_entity.type
_entity.pdbx_description
1 polymer ?
#
loop_
_entity_poly.entity_id
_entity_poly.type
_entity_poly.pdbx_seq_one_letter_code
_entity_poly.pdbx_strand_id
1 'polypeptide(L)'
;MRAAARGPRRRHRGPAGFLDRARRDPGSPNPGLTAIRTANARCLGNHRMKIAEPAMRNVLGVRRVLALILMLAAVAAVAYLERSVGGDFDLRLVYFLIVLSGAMLLPRSVALAVAAAVAIVSVGVTGVTGTALIINGLTHLVMYGYAALLTSNWEQERRRLMRMSRVDGLTGLRNLRALQEQLPTWLGPAARTGRRMAVMMMDVDGFKEVNDHLGHGVGNELLKEVANLLRFAVRVGDEPYRFGGDEFVLLLSDADGEGAQIVATRIQEIYRSMGQTLRGTDVQVSFGIGIAVFPQDGATPELLLARADEALLEAKRSGAGTVARYKAHAAA
;
A
#
# COMPACT_ATOMS: atom_id res chain seq x y z
N MET A 1 -6.76 6.21 -99.72
CA MET A 1 -7.47 5.19 -98.90
C MET A 1 -8.11 5.88 -97.71
N ARG A 2 -9.45 5.95 -97.68
CA ARG A 2 -10.28 6.53 -96.60
C ARG A 2 -10.85 5.40 -95.73
N ALA A 3 -10.92 5.61 -94.42
CA ALA A 3 -11.95 5.10 -93.49
C ALA A 3 -11.82 5.94 -92.19
N ALA A 4 -12.74 6.86 -91.84
CA ALA A 4 -14.05 6.68 -91.16
C ALA A 4 -13.89 6.06 -89.75
N ALA A 5 -14.41 6.57 -88.62
CA ALA A 5 -15.71 7.19 -88.30
C ALA A 5 -15.60 8.04 -87.00
N ARG A 6 -16.16 9.26 -86.87
CA ARG A 6 -17.52 9.68 -86.46
C ARG A 6 -18.03 9.16 -85.08
N GLY A 7 -18.25 10.09 -84.13
CA GLY A 7 -19.20 9.96 -83.01
C GLY A 7 -19.04 11.05 -81.91
N PRO A 8 -20.11 11.62 -81.29
CA PRO A 8 -20.15 13.05 -80.92
C PRO A 8 -20.31 13.43 -79.42
N ARG A 9 -20.23 14.76 -79.18
CA ARG A 9 -20.32 15.56 -77.93
C ARG A 9 -21.64 15.47 -77.12
N ARG A 10 -21.52 15.90 -75.84
CA ARG A 10 -22.48 16.57 -74.88
C ARG A 10 -22.64 15.74 -73.59
N ARG A 11 -22.77 16.26 -72.35
CA ARG A 11 -23.23 17.56 -71.81
C ARG A 11 -22.88 17.64 -70.30
N HIS A 12 -22.66 18.85 -69.79
CA HIS A 12 -22.71 19.22 -68.37
C HIS A 12 -24.08 18.94 -67.74
N ARG A 13 -24.09 18.44 -66.50
CA ARG A 13 -25.13 18.63 -65.47
C ARG A 13 -24.49 18.47 -64.09
N GLY A 14 -24.62 19.48 -63.22
CA GLY A 14 -24.54 19.29 -61.77
C GLY A 14 -25.86 18.74 -61.23
N PRO A 15 -25.93 18.51 -59.90
CA PRO A 15 -27.09 19.01 -59.18
C PRO A 15 -26.71 19.71 -57.86
N ALA A 16 -27.56 20.67 -57.53
CA ALA A 16 -27.63 21.36 -56.26
C ALA A 16 -28.35 20.53 -55.19
N GLY A 17 -28.14 20.89 -53.92
CA GLY A 17 -29.16 20.81 -52.87
C GLY A 17 -28.95 19.74 -51.80
N PHE A 18 -28.32 20.12 -50.67
CA PHE A 18 -28.91 19.93 -49.34
C PHE A 18 -28.13 20.78 -48.30
N LEU A 19 -28.55 22.03 -48.14
CA LEU A 19 -28.41 22.72 -46.87
C LEU A 19 -29.50 22.19 -45.95
N ASP A 20 -29.18 22.14 -44.65
CA ASP A 20 -30.07 21.85 -43.50
C ASP A 20 -30.02 20.42 -42.94
N ARG A 21 -29.13 20.22 -41.96
CA ARG A 21 -29.44 19.67 -40.62
C ARG A 21 -28.15 19.42 -39.83
N ALA A 22 -27.88 20.30 -38.87
CA ALA A 22 -27.35 19.93 -37.55
C ALA A 22 -27.26 21.21 -36.70
N ARG A 23 -28.42 21.69 -36.23
CA ARG A 23 -28.47 22.51 -35.02
C ARG A 23 -27.85 21.68 -33.90
N ARG A 24 -26.70 22.10 -33.38
CA ARG A 24 -26.15 21.56 -32.13
C ARG A 24 -27.03 22.04 -30.99
N ASP A 25 -27.68 21.09 -30.33
CA ASP A 25 -28.42 21.28 -29.10
C ASP A 25 -27.42 21.42 -27.93
N PRO A 26 -27.33 22.56 -27.22
CA PRO A 26 -26.41 22.75 -26.11
C PRO A 26 -27.03 22.14 -24.84
N GLY A 27 -27.14 20.82 -24.78
CA GLY A 27 -27.81 20.17 -23.65
C GLY A 27 -27.63 18.67 -23.49
N SER A 28 -27.01 17.95 -24.43
CA SER A 28 -26.83 16.50 -24.29
C SER A 28 -25.50 16.16 -23.59
N PRO A 29 -25.52 15.36 -22.51
CA PRO A 29 -24.30 14.91 -21.86
C PRO A 29 -23.51 14.02 -22.82
N ASN A 30 -22.28 14.43 -23.10
CA ASN A 30 -21.37 13.75 -24.03
C ASN A 30 -21.13 12.29 -23.57
N PRO A 31 -21.57 11.26 -24.32
CA PRO A 31 -21.53 9.87 -23.87
C PRO A 31 -20.12 9.35 -23.58
N GLY A 32 -19.08 9.95 -24.18
CA GLY A 32 -17.68 9.63 -23.90
C GLY A 32 -17.20 10.05 -22.50
N LEU A 33 -17.73 11.13 -21.94
CA LEU A 33 -17.37 11.59 -20.59
C LEU A 33 -18.05 10.76 -19.49
N THR A 34 -19.23 10.22 -19.77
CA THR A 34 -19.98 9.32 -18.86
C THR A 34 -19.36 7.92 -18.82
N ALA A 35 -18.82 7.44 -19.94
CA ALA A 35 -18.05 6.19 -20.01
C ALA A 35 -16.71 6.28 -19.26
N ILE A 36 -16.02 7.42 -19.32
CA ILE A 36 -14.76 7.65 -18.58
C ILE A 36 -15.02 7.77 -17.08
N ARG A 37 -16.12 8.40 -16.65
CA ARG A 37 -16.52 8.45 -15.23
C ARG A 37 -16.89 7.07 -14.65
N THR A 38 -17.50 6.20 -15.45
CA THR A 38 -17.85 4.83 -15.02
C THR A 38 -16.66 3.86 -15.09
N ALA A 39 -15.70 4.07 -15.99
CA ALA A 39 -14.41 3.37 -16.00
C ALA A 39 -13.51 3.79 -14.82
N ASN A 40 -13.44 5.09 -14.48
CA ASN A 40 -12.73 5.58 -13.30
C ASN A 40 -13.32 5.04 -11.99
N ALA A 41 -14.64 4.87 -11.90
CA ALA A 41 -15.28 4.24 -10.74
C ALA A 41 -14.98 2.74 -10.62
N ARG A 42 -14.69 2.04 -11.74
CA ARG A 42 -14.27 0.63 -11.71
C ARG A 42 -12.79 0.44 -11.39
N CYS A 43 -11.90 1.29 -11.90
CA CYS A 43 -10.47 1.21 -11.57
C CYS A 43 -10.18 1.63 -10.12
N LEU A 44 -10.84 2.68 -9.61
CA LEU A 44 -10.74 3.07 -8.20
C LEU A 44 -11.59 2.20 -7.26
N GLY A 45 -12.64 1.54 -7.79
CA GLY A 45 -13.60 0.75 -7.00
C GLY A 45 -13.26 -0.73 -6.84
N ASN A 46 -12.47 -1.32 -7.75
CA ASN A 46 -12.12 -2.75 -7.69
C ASN A 46 -10.89 -3.06 -6.83
N HIS A 47 -10.16 -2.04 -6.37
CA HIS A 47 -9.30 -2.16 -5.19
C HIS A 47 -10.12 -2.05 -3.89
N ARG A 48 -11.27 -2.74 -3.84
CA ARG A 48 -11.80 -3.20 -2.57
C ARG A 48 -10.75 -4.11 -1.98
N MET A 49 -9.97 -3.52 -1.08
CA MET A 49 -9.31 -4.15 0.05
C MET A 49 -9.99 -5.50 0.34
N LYS A 50 -9.46 -6.58 -0.25
CA LYS A 50 -9.58 -7.90 0.39
C LYS A 50 -8.70 -7.76 1.59
N ILE A 51 -9.27 -7.20 2.66
CA ILE A 51 -8.86 -7.55 4.00
C ILE A 51 -9.13 -9.06 4.02
N ALA A 52 -8.11 -9.84 3.70
CA ALA A 52 -8.09 -11.23 4.09
C ALA A 52 -8.41 -11.18 5.59
N GLU A 53 -9.56 -11.74 5.97
CA GLU A 53 -9.78 -12.08 7.37
C GLU A 53 -8.50 -12.80 7.81
N PRO A 54 -7.78 -12.30 8.84
CA PRO A 54 -6.65 -13.03 9.32
C PRO A 54 -7.21 -14.36 9.81
N ALA A 55 -6.95 -15.42 9.06
CA ALA A 55 -7.09 -16.78 9.53
C ALA A 55 -6.47 -16.80 10.92
N MET A 56 -7.30 -17.11 11.91
CA MET A 56 -6.99 -17.04 13.32
C MET A 56 -5.95 -18.10 13.68
N ARG A 57 -4.70 -17.90 13.25
CA ARG A 57 -3.54 -18.59 13.79
C ARG A 57 -3.17 -17.88 15.09
N ASN A 58 -3.89 -18.30 16.13
CA ASN A 58 -3.52 -18.16 17.54
C ASN A 58 -2.20 -18.89 17.79
N VAL A 59 -1.09 -18.27 17.39
CA VAL A 59 0.19 -18.52 18.04
C VAL A 59 0.45 -17.24 18.82
N LEU A 60 0.20 -17.28 20.13
CA LEU A 60 0.71 -16.25 21.03
C LEU A 60 2.21 -16.15 20.73
N GLY A 61 2.65 -15.06 20.08
CA GLY A 61 4.05 -14.90 19.73
C GLY A 61 4.91 -15.14 20.98
N VAL A 62 6.02 -15.86 20.85
CA VAL A 62 6.87 -16.35 21.96
C VAL A 62 7.09 -15.29 23.05
N ARG A 63 7.26 -14.02 22.66
CA ARG A 63 7.40 -12.86 23.57
C ARG A 63 6.19 -12.63 24.50
N ARG A 64 4.96 -12.87 24.01
CA ARG A 64 3.71 -12.74 24.78
C ARG A 64 3.51 -13.91 25.72
N VAL A 65 3.86 -15.13 25.30
CA VAL A 65 3.85 -16.31 26.18
C VAL A 65 4.85 -16.12 27.32
N LEU A 66 6.07 -15.68 26.99
CA LEU A 66 7.09 -15.37 27.98
C LEU A 66 6.63 -14.27 28.95
N ALA A 67 6.01 -13.20 28.43
CA ALA A 67 5.46 -12.14 29.27
C ALA A 67 4.38 -12.66 30.23
N LEU A 68 3.49 -13.54 29.75
CA LEU A 68 2.46 -14.16 30.60
C LEU A 68 3.07 -15.05 31.70
N ILE A 69 4.07 -15.86 31.36
CA ILE A 69 4.76 -16.73 32.33
C ILE A 69 5.46 -15.88 33.40
N LEU A 70 6.20 -14.85 32.99
CA LEU A 70 6.87 -13.93 33.92
C LEU A 70 5.88 -13.20 34.82
N MET A 71 4.73 -12.79 34.28
CA MET A 71 3.68 -12.12 35.03
C MET A 71 3.07 -13.05 36.10
N LEU A 72 2.74 -14.29 35.73
CA LEU A 72 2.22 -15.29 36.68
C LEU A 72 3.25 -15.65 37.75
N ALA A 73 4.52 -15.81 37.38
CA ALA A 73 5.61 -16.05 38.32
C ALA A 73 5.79 -14.88 39.30
N ALA A 74 5.69 -13.63 38.81
CA ALA A 74 5.75 -12.45 39.67
C ALA A 74 4.58 -12.39 40.66
N VAL A 75 3.36 -12.69 40.21
CA VAL A 75 2.18 -12.76 41.10
C VAL A 75 2.39 -13.79 42.21
N ALA A 76 2.89 -14.98 41.86
CA ALA A 76 3.16 -16.05 42.82
C ALA A 76 4.29 -15.67 43.80
N ALA A 77 5.35 -15.01 43.31
CA ALA A 77 6.45 -14.55 44.14
C ALA A 77 6.01 -13.49 45.15
N VAL A 78 5.20 -12.51 44.72
CA VAL A 78 4.64 -11.48 45.62
C VAL A 78 3.72 -12.12 46.66
N ALA A 79 2.88 -13.09 46.26
CA ALA A 79 1.99 -13.80 47.18
C ALA A 79 2.76 -14.61 48.23
N TYR A 80 3.86 -15.24 47.83
CA TYR A 80 4.76 -15.93 48.75
C TYR A 80 5.42 -14.95 49.73
N LEU A 81 5.94 -13.82 49.22
CA LEU A 81 6.60 -12.81 50.04
C LEU A 81 5.66 -12.23 51.10
N GLU A 82 4.42 -11.91 50.71
CA GLU A 82 3.39 -11.39 51.61
C GLU A 82 3.08 -12.37 52.75
N ARG A 83 3.05 -13.67 52.44
CA ARG A 83 2.86 -14.73 53.45
C ARG A 83 4.07 -14.92 54.36
N SER A 84 5.28 -14.71 53.85
CA SER A 84 6.53 -14.94 54.58
C SER A 84 6.96 -13.77 55.46
N VAL A 85 6.66 -12.53 55.07
CA VAL A 85 7.16 -11.33 55.77
C VAL A 85 6.27 -10.94 56.95
N GLY A 86 5.04 -11.43 57.03
CA GLY A 86 4.07 -10.99 58.05
C GLY A 86 3.51 -9.60 57.71
N GLY A 87 2.24 -9.37 58.02
CA GLY A 87 1.36 -8.33 57.43
C GLY A 87 1.72 -6.85 57.63
N ASP A 88 2.96 -6.51 57.95
CA ASP A 88 3.42 -5.12 58.11
C ASP A 88 3.70 -4.41 56.77
N PHE A 89 3.81 -5.15 55.66
CA PHE A 89 4.04 -4.59 54.32
C PHE A 89 2.83 -4.78 53.40
N ASP A 90 2.20 -3.67 52.99
CA ASP A 90 1.14 -3.67 51.98
C ASP A 90 1.74 -3.74 50.55
N LEU A 91 1.80 -4.95 49.99
CA LEU A 91 2.36 -5.21 48.66
C LEU A 91 1.35 -4.97 47.51
N ARG A 92 0.17 -4.37 47.77
CA ARG A 92 -0.85 -4.07 46.75
C ARG A 92 -0.32 -3.24 45.57
N LEU A 93 0.63 -2.33 45.81
CA LEU A 93 1.30 -1.53 44.77
C LEU A 93 2.12 -2.41 43.80
N VAL A 94 2.63 -3.55 44.25
CA VAL A 94 3.41 -4.46 43.40
C VAL A 94 2.49 -5.27 42.49
N TYR A 95 1.36 -5.77 43.03
CA TYR A 95 0.31 -6.39 42.21
C TYR A 95 -0.22 -5.44 41.14
N PHE A 96 -0.38 -4.16 41.49
CA PHE A 96 -0.75 -3.09 40.56
C PHE A 96 0.23 -2.97 39.38
N LEU A 97 1.53 -2.91 39.64
CA LEU A 97 2.55 -2.81 38.58
C LEU A 97 2.55 -4.02 37.65
N ILE A 98 2.29 -5.21 38.21
CA ILE A 98 2.19 -6.44 37.43
C ILE A 98 0.98 -6.36 36.49
N VAL A 99 -0.22 -6.04 36.99
CA VAL A 99 -1.45 -5.91 36.18
C VAL A 99 -1.31 -4.84 35.09
N LEU A 100 -0.70 -3.70 35.42
CA LEU A 100 -0.42 -2.62 34.46
C LEU A 100 0.50 -3.09 33.32
N SER A 101 1.55 -3.86 33.65
CA SER A 101 2.46 -4.43 32.65
C SER A 101 1.75 -5.42 31.70
N GLY A 102 0.84 -6.24 32.24
CA GLY A 102 0.04 -7.19 31.47
C GLY A 102 -0.90 -6.50 30.47
N ALA A 103 -1.54 -5.40 30.89
CA ALA A 103 -2.42 -4.61 30.03
C ALA A 103 -1.69 -3.98 28.83
N MET A 104 -0.38 -3.70 28.95
CA MET A 104 0.42 -3.17 27.84
C MET A 104 0.94 -4.25 26.87
N LEU A 105 1.05 -5.50 27.31
CA LEU A 105 1.76 -6.56 26.58
C LEU A 105 0.83 -7.64 25.99
N LEU A 106 -0.35 -7.84 26.58
CA LEU A 106 -1.28 -8.93 26.25
C LEU A 106 -2.54 -8.43 25.52
N PRO A 107 -3.20 -9.28 24.70
CA PRO A 107 -4.51 -8.97 24.14
C PRO A 107 -5.53 -8.66 25.24
N ARG A 108 -6.49 -7.75 24.97
CA ARG A 108 -7.49 -7.29 25.95
C ARG A 108 -8.23 -8.44 26.66
N SER A 109 -8.59 -9.51 25.94
CA SER A 109 -9.25 -10.68 26.52
C SER A 109 -8.37 -11.45 27.51
N VAL A 110 -7.08 -11.61 27.20
CA VAL A 110 -6.11 -12.31 28.05
C VAL A 110 -5.75 -11.46 29.26
N ALA A 111 -5.54 -10.15 29.06
CA ALA A 111 -5.24 -9.23 30.15
C ALA A 111 -6.39 -9.14 31.17
N LEU A 112 -7.65 -9.16 30.73
CA LEU A 112 -8.84 -9.27 31.59
C LEU A 112 -8.83 -10.55 32.43
N ALA A 113 -8.59 -11.70 31.79
CA ALA A 113 -8.56 -12.98 32.49
C ALA A 113 -7.45 -13.04 33.54
N VAL A 114 -6.27 -12.50 33.23
CA VAL A 114 -5.16 -12.43 34.19
C VAL A 114 -5.47 -11.46 35.33
N ALA A 115 -6.02 -10.28 35.05
CA ALA A 115 -6.42 -9.33 36.11
C ALA A 115 -7.45 -9.94 37.06
N ALA A 116 -8.44 -10.67 36.53
CA ALA A 116 -9.43 -11.40 37.33
C ALA A 116 -8.77 -12.50 38.18
N ALA A 117 -7.85 -13.29 37.60
CA ALA A 117 -7.12 -14.32 38.32
C ALA A 117 -6.25 -13.74 39.45
N VAL A 118 -5.56 -12.61 39.20
CA VAL A 118 -4.75 -11.91 40.21
C VAL A 118 -5.64 -11.39 41.34
N ALA A 119 -6.81 -10.82 41.02
CA ALA A 119 -7.76 -10.39 42.04
C ALA A 119 -8.24 -11.56 42.91
N ILE A 120 -8.58 -12.71 42.31
CA ILE A 120 -8.99 -13.91 43.04
C ILE A 120 -7.87 -14.43 43.95
N VAL A 121 -6.64 -14.52 43.43
CA VAL A 121 -5.47 -15.00 44.19
C VAL A 121 -5.15 -14.05 45.34
N SER A 122 -5.17 -12.73 45.10
CA SER A 122 -4.96 -11.72 46.13
C SER A 122 -5.95 -11.88 47.28
N VAL A 123 -7.23 -12.13 47.00
CA VAL A 123 -8.26 -12.37 48.02
C VAL A 123 -7.99 -13.66 48.81
N GLY A 124 -7.62 -14.74 48.10
CA GLY A 124 -7.29 -16.02 48.74
C GLY A 124 -6.05 -15.97 49.63
N VAL A 125 -5.06 -15.12 49.30
CA VAL A 125 -3.80 -14.98 50.05
C VAL A 125 -3.95 -14.05 51.24
N THR A 126 -4.64 -12.92 51.05
CA THR A 126 -4.75 -11.86 52.07
C THR A 126 -5.91 -12.08 53.05
N GLY A 127 -6.86 -12.97 52.74
CA GLY A 127 -8.05 -13.20 53.57
C GLY A 127 -8.97 -11.97 53.66
N VAL A 128 -8.81 -11.00 52.77
CA VAL A 128 -9.59 -9.75 52.76
C VAL A 128 -11.06 -10.07 52.48
N THR A 129 -11.93 -9.69 53.42
CA THR A 129 -13.38 -9.91 53.35
C THR A 129 -14.15 -8.59 53.46
N GLY A 130 -15.47 -8.64 53.20
CA GLY A 130 -16.36 -7.50 53.40
C GLY A 130 -16.08 -6.31 52.45
N THR A 131 -16.04 -5.10 53.00
CA THR A 131 -15.90 -3.85 52.22
C THR A 131 -14.54 -3.73 51.53
N ALA A 132 -13.48 -4.27 52.12
CA ALA A 132 -12.14 -4.23 51.55
C ALA A 132 -11.99 -5.10 50.28
N LEU A 133 -12.77 -6.18 50.16
CA LEU A 133 -12.85 -7.00 48.94
C LEU A 133 -13.43 -6.20 47.78
N ILE A 134 -14.51 -5.44 48.05
CA ILE A 134 -15.19 -4.61 47.07
C ILE A 134 -14.27 -3.47 46.59
N ILE A 135 -13.58 -2.80 47.52
CA ILE A 135 -12.63 -1.74 47.20
C ILE A 135 -11.50 -2.29 46.32
N ASN A 136 -10.92 -3.44 46.69
CA ASN A 136 -9.85 -4.05 45.92
C ASN A 136 -10.28 -4.42 44.49
N GLY A 137 -11.45 -5.04 44.33
CA GLY A 137 -12.02 -5.37 43.02
C GLY A 137 -12.30 -4.12 42.17
N LEU A 138 -12.85 -3.06 42.78
CA LEU A 138 -13.14 -1.80 42.09
C LEU A 138 -11.85 -1.09 41.64
N THR A 139 -10.82 -1.04 42.47
CA THR A 139 -9.53 -0.44 42.11
C THR A 139 -8.88 -1.14 40.92
N HIS A 140 -8.93 -2.48 40.87
CA HIS A 140 -8.42 -3.25 39.73
C HIS A 140 -9.25 -3.02 38.46
N LEU A 141 -10.58 -2.96 38.57
CA LEU A 141 -11.47 -2.69 37.44
C LEU A 141 -11.20 -1.30 36.83
N VAL A 142 -11.08 -0.28 37.67
CA VAL A 142 -10.78 1.10 37.24
C VAL A 142 -9.40 1.18 36.59
N MET A 143 -8.38 0.56 37.19
CA MET A 143 -7.03 0.53 36.62
C MET A 143 -7.02 -0.17 35.26
N TYR A 144 -7.67 -1.33 35.15
CA TYR A 144 -7.73 -2.06 33.88
C TYR A 144 -8.43 -1.22 32.81
N GLY A 145 -9.56 -0.59 33.17
CA GLY A 145 -10.25 0.35 32.28
C GLY A 145 -9.32 1.46 31.80
N TYR A 146 -8.55 2.06 32.70
CA TYR A 146 -7.60 3.12 32.37
C TYR A 146 -6.46 2.63 31.45
N ALA A 147 -5.86 1.47 31.74
CA ALA A 147 -4.81 0.88 30.91
C ALA A 147 -5.32 0.48 29.51
N ALA A 148 -6.55 -0.03 29.41
CA ALA A 148 -7.19 -0.36 28.14
C ALA A 148 -7.49 0.90 27.29
N LEU A 149 -7.87 2.01 27.94
CA LEU A 149 -8.07 3.30 27.29
C LEU A 149 -6.74 3.88 26.78
N LEU A 150 -5.70 3.88 27.60
CA LEU A 150 -4.37 4.39 27.22
C LEU A 150 -3.78 3.61 26.03
N THR A 151 -3.87 2.28 26.06
CA THR A 151 -3.39 1.44 24.95
C THR A 151 -4.19 1.65 23.68
N SER A 152 -5.51 1.82 23.77
CA SER A 152 -6.36 2.18 22.62
C SER A 152 -5.97 3.52 22.01
N ASN A 153 -5.79 4.55 22.85
CA ASN A 153 -5.38 5.88 22.40
C ASN A 153 -3.99 5.85 21.75
N TRP A 154 -3.04 5.11 22.34
CA TRP A 154 -1.71 4.92 21.77
C TRP A 154 -1.75 4.24 20.39
N GLU A 155 -2.54 3.18 20.23
CA GLU A 155 -2.72 2.52 18.93
C GLU A 155 -3.37 3.44 17.90
N GLN A 156 -4.35 4.26 18.31
CA GLN A 156 -4.99 5.23 17.43
C GLN A 156 -4.02 6.32 17.00
N GLU A 157 -3.25 6.89 17.93
CA GLU A 157 -2.27 7.94 17.61
C GLU A 157 -1.13 7.39 16.78
N ARG A 158 -0.63 6.18 17.08
CA ARG A 158 0.34 5.49 16.23
C ARG A 158 -0.20 5.26 14.82
N ARG A 159 -1.46 4.83 14.67
CA ARG A 159 -2.10 4.69 13.35
C ARG A 159 -2.29 6.04 12.66
N ARG A 160 -2.58 7.10 13.41
CA ARG A 160 -2.66 8.47 12.87
C ARG A 160 -1.30 8.93 12.36
N LEU A 161 -0.24 8.78 13.14
CA LEU A 161 1.15 9.08 12.76
C LEU A 161 1.57 8.28 11.53
N MET A 162 1.29 6.97 11.50
CA MET A 162 1.56 6.13 10.33
C MET A 162 0.78 6.61 9.09
N ARG A 163 -0.48 7.04 9.23
CA ARG A 163 -1.27 7.62 8.13
C ARG A 163 -0.77 8.99 7.66
N MET A 164 -0.03 9.71 8.51
CA MET A 164 0.62 10.98 8.18
C MET A 164 2.04 10.78 7.64
N SER A 165 2.60 9.57 7.73
CA SER A 165 3.91 9.27 7.16
C SER A 165 3.86 9.42 5.63
N ARG A 166 4.90 10.05 5.08
CA ARG A 166 5.18 10.14 3.63
C ARG A 166 6.10 9.02 3.15
N VAL A 167 6.52 8.15 4.06
CA VAL A 167 7.50 7.09 3.85
C VAL A 167 6.85 5.74 4.13
N ASP A 168 7.11 4.76 3.26
CA ASP A 168 6.73 3.38 3.44
C ASP A 168 7.59 2.71 4.52
N GLY A 169 6.94 2.08 5.51
CA GLY A 169 7.63 1.51 6.65
C GLY A 169 8.43 0.24 6.36
N LEU A 170 8.22 -0.42 5.21
CA LEU A 170 8.95 -1.64 4.84
C LEU A 170 10.19 -1.33 4.01
N THR A 171 10.02 -0.51 2.97
CA THR A 171 11.06 -0.23 1.97
C THR A 171 11.83 1.06 2.25
N GLY A 172 11.24 1.97 3.04
CA GLY A 172 11.75 3.32 3.24
C GLY A 172 11.65 4.21 2.01
N LEU A 173 10.99 3.77 0.93
CA LEU A 173 10.66 4.66 -0.20
C LEU A 173 9.55 5.62 0.22
N ARG A 174 9.34 6.66 -0.59
CA ARG A 174 8.15 7.50 -0.44
C ARG A 174 6.90 6.67 -0.78
N ASN A 175 5.80 6.92 -0.09
CA ASN A 175 4.58 6.14 -0.27
C ASN A 175 3.59 6.80 -1.26
N LEU A 176 2.47 6.12 -1.54
CA LEU A 176 1.39 6.64 -2.38
C LEU A 176 0.91 8.04 -2.00
N ARG A 177 0.82 8.33 -0.70
CA ARG A 177 0.42 9.67 -0.22
C ARG A 177 1.41 10.73 -0.67
N ALA A 178 2.71 10.46 -0.50
CA ALA A 178 3.75 11.36 -0.97
C ALA A 178 3.70 11.55 -2.49
N LEU A 179 3.45 10.49 -3.26
CA LEU A 179 3.28 10.56 -4.72
C LEU A 179 2.14 11.51 -5.11
N GLN A 180 0.95 11.32 -4.50
CA GLN A 180 -0.24 12.14 -4.77
C GLN A 180 0.00 13.63 -4.46
N GLU A 181 0.77 13.94 -3.42
CA GLU A 181 1.10 15.31 -3.05
C GLU A 181 2.19 15.93 -3.95
N GLN A 182 3.06 15.14 -4.56
CA GLN A 182 4.21 15.64 -5.32
C GLN A 182 3.99 15.67 -6.82
N LEU A 183 3.29 14.69 -7.40
CA LEU A 183 3.07 14.64 -8.83
C LEU A 183 2.43 15.93 -9.40
N PRO A 184 1.44 16.59 -8.74
CA PRO A 184 0.96 17.90 -9.19
C PRO A 184 2.05 18.98 -9.19
N THR A 185 2.93 18.95 -8.18
CA THR A 185 4.03 19.90 -8.02
C THR A 185 5.10 19.70 -9.10
N TRP A 186 5.28 18.47 -9.57
CA TRP A 186 6.17 18.10 -10.67
C TRP A 186 5.66 18.59 -12.03
N LEU A 187 4.35 18.49 -12.27
CA LEU A 187 3.74 18.94 -13.53
C LEU A 187 3.73 20.46 -13.70
N GLY A 188 3.62 21.23 -12.61
CA GLY A 188 3.54 22.69 -12.66
C GLY A 188 4.70 23.35 -13.40
N PRO A 189 5.97 23.12 -13.00
CA PRO A 189 7.14 23.62 -13.72
C PRO A 189 7.24 23.07 -15.13
N ALA A 190 7.02 21.75 -15.33
CA ALA A 190 7.12 21.10 -16.62
C ALA A 190 6.17 21.71 -17.67
N ALA A 191 4.92 22.02 -17.26
CA ALA A 191 3.94 22.69 -18.09
C ALA A 191 4.38 24.11 -18.52
N ARG A 192 5.05 24.85 -17.62
CA ARG A 192 5.52 26.22 -17.91
C ARG A 192 6.76 26.26 -18.79
N THR A 193 7.69 25.31 -18.60
CA THR A 193 8.97 25.28 -19.31
C THR A 193 8.94 24.43 -20.57
N GLY A 194 7.81 23.76 -20.87
CA GLY A 194 7.71 22.79 -21.97
C GLY A 194 8.58 21.55 -21.77
N ARG A 195 8.97 21.25 -20.52
CA ARG A 195 9.82 20.08 -20.21
C ARG A 195 8.96 18.82 -20.21
N ARG A 196 9.57 17.72 -20.65
CA ARG A 196 8.95 16.40 -20.64
C ARG A 196 9.24 15.69 -19.33
N MET A 197 8.30 14.86 -18.92
CA MET A 197 8.39 14.04 -17.72
C MET A 197 7.74 12.71 -18.00
N ALA A 198 8.26 11.63 -17.43
CA ALA A 198 7.63 10.32 -17.54
C ALA A 198 7.18 9.81 -16.19
N VAL A 199 6.02 9.15 -16.18
CA VAL A 199 5.52 8.35 -15.07
C VAL A 199 5.67 6.89 -15.48
N MET A 200 6.33 6.13 -14.63
CA MET A 200 6.56 4.70 -14.83
C MET A 200 5.88 3.92 -13.70
N MET A 201 4.96 3.04 -14.04
CA MET A 201 4.37 2.06 -13.12
C MET A 201 5.14 0.75 -13.27
N MET A 202 5.55 0.15 -12.16
CA MET A 202 6.32 -1.08 -12.14
C MET A 202 5.69 -2.07 -11.16
N ASP A 203 5.63 -3.34 -11.55
CA ASP A 203 5.12 -4.43 -10.74
C ASP A 203 6.11 -5.59 -10.74
N VAL A 204 6.20 -6.30 -9.62
CA VAL A 204 7.10 -7.43 -9.44
C VAL A 204 6.40 -8.72 -9.89
N ASP A 205 6.80 -9.26 -11.05
CA ASP A 205 6.16 -10.44 -11.62
C ASP A 205 6.30 -11.64 -10.68
N GLY A 206 5.20 -12.37 -10.44
CA GLY A 206 5.22 -13.59 -9.61
C GLY A 206 5.40 -13.35 -8.11
N PHE A 207 5.31 -12.10 -7.61
CA PHE A 207 5.50 -11.79 -6.19
C PHE A 207 4.59 -12.60 -5.25
N LYS A 208 3.34 -12.86 -5.66
CA LYS A 208 2.43 -13.71 -4.90
C LYS A 208 2.96 -15.13 -4.75
N GLU A 209 3.51 -15.72 -5.81
CA GLU A 209 4.08 -17.06 -5.78
C GLU A 209 5.30 -17.13 -4.87
N VAL A 210 6.12 -16.08 -4.83
CA VAL A 210 7.22 -15.96 -3.87
C VAL A 210 6.69 -15.98 -2.43
N ASN A 211 5.63 -15.23 -2.13
CA ASN A 211 5.02 -15.25 -0.81
C ASN A 211 4.41 -16.60 -0.45
N ASP A 212 3.74 -17.25 -1.40
CA ASP A 212 3.04 -18.51 -1.18
C ASP A 212 4.03 -19.67 -0.97
N HIS A 213 5.14 -19.69 -1.71
CA HIS A 213 6.15 -20.77 -1.62
C HIS A 213 7.24 -20.53 -0.57
N LEU A 214 7.71 -19.28 -0.42
CA LEU A 214 8.87 -18.94 0.44
C LEU A 214 8.46 -18.15 1.70
N GLY A 215 7.19 -17.76 1.80
CA GLY A 215 6.63 -17.04 2.93
C GLY A 215 6.81 -15.52 2.83
N HIS A 216 5.93 -14.80 3.52
CA HIS A 216 5.92 -13.33 3.55
C HIS A 216 7.21 -12.68 4.05
N GLY A 217 8.02 -13.39 4.84
CA GLY A 217 9.33 -12.90 5.26
C GLY A 217 10.28 -12.67 4.07
N VAL A 218 10.32 -13.64 3.15
CA VAL A 218 11.15 -13.57 1.94
C VAL A 218 10.59 -12.56 0.95
N GLY A 219 9.27 -12.50 0.78
CA GLY A 219 8.64 -11.45 -0.03
C GLY A 219 8.96 -10.04 0.49
N ASN A 220 8.97 -9.84 1.81
CA ASN A 220 9.37 -8.57 2.39
C ASN A 220 10.86 -8.21 2.17
N GLU A 221 11.75 -9.21 2.13
CA GLU A 221 13.17 -9.02 1.79
C GLU A 221 13.32 -8.63 0.31
N LEU A 222 12.63 -9.33 -0.60
CA LEU A 222 12.57 -9.00 -2.02
C LEU A 222 12.12 -7.55 -2.26
N LEU A 223 11.05 -7.10 -1.60
CA LEU A 223 10.58 -5.71 -1.76
C LEU A 223 11.60 -4.67 -1.27
N LYS A 224 12.41 -4.98 -0.25
CA LYS A 224 13.49 -4.11 0.21
C LYS A 224 14.63 -4.05 -0.79
N GLU A 225 14.98 -5.18 -1.39
CA GLU A 225 15.99 -5.25 -2.46
C GLU A 225 15.56 -4.47 -3.68
N VAL A 226 14.32 -4.64 -4.15
CA VAL A 226 13.74 -3.86 -5.25
C VAL A 226 13.79 -2.37 -4.93
N ALA A 227 13.42 -1.97 -3.70
CA ALA A 227 13.49 -0.57 -3.31
C ALA A 227 14.91 0.01 -3.32
N ASN A 228 15.90 -0.77 -2.87
CA ASN A 228 17.30 -0.36 -2.94
C ASN A 228 17.79 -0.28 -4.39
N LEU A 229 17.47 -1.27 -5.23
CA LEU A 229 17.71 -1.23 -6.67
C LEU A 229 17.19 0.07 -7.26
N LEU A 230 15.92 0.43 -7.00
CA LEU A 230 15.32 1.63 -7.56
C LEU A 230 16.06 2.90 -7.13
N ARG A 231 16.52 2.99 -5.87
CA ARG A 231 17.32 4.14 -5.41
C ARG A 231 18.65 4.26 -6.16
N PHE A 232 19.30 3.14 -6.49
CA PHE A 232 20.56 3.14 -7.23
C PHE A 232 20.36 3.32 -8.74
N ALA A 233 19.25 2.84 -9.27
CA ALA A 233 18.96 2.86 -10.70
C ALA A 233 18.43 4.20 -11.19
N VAL A 234 18.03 5.11 -10.30
CA VAL A 234 17.53 6.45 -10.66
C VAL A 234 18.62 7.51 -10.45
N ARG A 235 18.59 8.57 -11.26
CA ARG A 235 19.51 9.71 -11.12
C ARG A 235 18.95 10.76 -10.16
N VAL A 236 19.78 11.74 -9.81
CA VAL A 236 19.32 12.95 -9.10
C VAL A 236 18.21 13.63 -9.90
N GLY A 237 17.09 13.91 -9.24
CA GLY A 237 15.92 14.51 -9.87
C GLY A 237 14.88 13.50 -10.37
N ASP A 238 15.13 12.20 -10.29
CA ASP A 238 14.14 11.15 -10.46
C ASP A 238 13.73 10.61 -9.07
N GLU A 239 12.46 10.25 -8.89
CA GLU A 239 11.95 9.84 -7.59
C GLU A 239 11.16 8.51 -7.63
N PRO A 240 11.61 7.47 -6.92
CA PRO A 240 10.88 6.22 -6.76
C PRO A 240 9.95 6.25 -5.55
N TYR A 241 8.78 5.65 -5.71
CA TYR A 241 7.71 5.53 -4.73
C TYR A 241 7.25 4.08 -4.65
N ARG A 242 6.81 3.65 -3.46
CA ARG A 242 6.02 2.43 -3.30
C ARG A 242 4.54 2.79 -3.38
N PHE A 243 3.87 2.30 -4.41
CA PHE A 243 2.45 2.57 -4.66
C PHE A 243 1.57 1.74 -3.73
N GLY A 244 1.87 0.45 -3.57
CA GLY A 244 1.20 -0.46 -2.66
C GLY A 244 1.57 -1.90 -2.98
N GLY A 245 1.55 -2.81 -1.99
CA GLY A 245 1.91 -4.22 -2.23
C GLY A 245 3.30 -4.35 -2.86
N ASP A 246 3.32 -4.91 -4.07
CA ASP A 246 4.44 -5.13 -4.99
C ASP A 246 4.57 -4.09 -6.12
N GLU A 247 3.75 -3.04 -6.09
CA GLU A 247 3.72 -1.98 -7.10
C GLU A 247 4.57 -0.78 -6.68
N PHE A 248 5.29 -0.24 -7.66
CA PHE A 248 6.18 0.91 -7.52
C PHE A 248 5.88 1.93 -8.63
N VAL A 249 6.06 3.21 -8.30
CA VAL A 249 5.98 4.31 -9.28
C VAL A 249 7.29 5.05 -9.31
N LEU A 250 7.79 5.36 -10.50
CA LEU A 250 8.91 6.27 -10.69
C LEU A 250 8.44 7.52 -11.42
N LEU A 251 8.84 8.67 -10.90
CA LEU A 251 8.73 9.95 -11.58
C LEU A 251 10.09 10.31 -12.17
N LEU A 252 10.16 10.47 -13.49
CA LEU A 252 11.40 10.76 -14.21
C LEU A 252 11.37 12.18 -14.75
N SER A 253 12.31 13.00 -14.27
CA SER A 253 12.46 14.38 -14.72
C SER A 253 13.17 14.43 -16.06
N ASP A 254 12.79 15.40 -16.90
CA ASP A 254 13.42 15.64 -18.22
C ASP A 254 13.55 14.34 -19.05
N ALA A 255 12.49 13.54 -19.02
CA ALA A 255 12.42 12.24 -19.68
C ALA A 255 11.23 12.21 -20.65
N ASP A 256 11.51 11.87 -21.89
CA ASP A 256 10.49 11.40 -22.81
C ASP A 256 10.39 9.88 -22.76
N GLY A 257 9.56 9.30 -23.63
CA GLY A 257 9.34 7.86 -23.55
C GLY A 257 10.52 7.01 -24.01
N GLU A 258 11.50 7.55 -24.75
CA GLU A 258 12.75 6.83 -25.03
C GLU A 258 13.68 6.88 -23.81
N GLY A 259 13.83 8.07 -23.20
CA GLY A 259 14.56 8.21 -21.94
C GLY A 259 14.00 7.33 -20.83
N ALA A 260 12.67 7.25 -20.70
CA ALA A 260 12.01 6.37 -19.74
C ALA A 260 12.24 4.88 -20.05
N GLN A 261 12.26 4.50 -21.33
CA GLN A 261 12.55 3.13 -21.75
C GLN A 261 13.98 2.72 -21.36
N ILE A 262 14.96 3.61 -21.53
CA ILE A 262 16.35 3.38 -21.13
C ILE A 262 16.44 3.13 -19.61
N VAL A 263 15.72 3.93 -18.81
CA VAL A 263 15.68 3.72 -17.35
C VAL A 263 15.04 2.39 -16.99
N ALA A 264 13.94 2.00 -17.65
CA ALA A 264 13.28 0.71 -17.45
C ALA A 264 14.22 -0.47 -17.77
N THR A 265 14.89 -0.42 -18.92
CA THR A 265 15.87 -1.44 -19.32
C THR A 265 17.03 -1.51 -18.32
N ARG A 266 17.57 -0.37 -17.89
CA ARG A 266 18.62 -0.32 -16.86
C ARG A 266 18.20 -0.99 -15.56
N ILE A 267 16.98 -0.74 -15.07
CA ILE A 267 16.45 -1.38 -13.86
C ILE A 267 16.44 -2.91 -14.02
N GLN A 268 15.93 -3.40 -15.15
CA GLN A 268 15.88 -4.84 -15.43
C GLN A 268 17.28 -5.46 -15.55
N GLU A 269 18.22 -4.79 -16.22
CA GLU A 269 19.59 -5.26 -16.39
C GLU A 269 20.36 -5.31 -15.07
N ILE A 270 20.28 -4.24 -14.27
CA ILE A 270 20.94 -4.21 -12.95
C ILE A 270 20.40 -5.35 -12.09
N TYR A 271 19.08 -5.57 -12.06
CA TYR A 271 18.52 -6.68 -11.29
C TYR A 271 18.98 -8.05 -11.78
N ARG A 272 18.95 -8.30 -13.10
CA ARG A 272 19.47 -9.54 -13.68
C ARG A 272 20.94 -9.78 -13.34
N SER A 273 21.75 -8.72 -13.34
CA SER A 273 23.20 -8.80 -13.05
C SER A 273 23.52 -9.09 -11.58
N MET A 274 22.60 -8.77 -10.65
CA MET A 274 22.84 -8.98 -9.22
C MET A 274 22.79 -10.45 -8.80
N GLY A 275 22.26 -11.36 -9.64
CA GLY A 275 22.31 -12.81 -9.40
C GLY A 275 21.85 -13.21 -8.00
N GLN A 276 20.73 -12.65 -7.53
CA GLN A 276 20.37 -12.70 -6.11
C GLN A 276 19.79 -14.06 -5.71
N THR A 277 20.49 -14.70 -4.78
CA THR A 277 19.98 -15.83 -3.99
C THR A 277 19.26 -15.28 -2.77
N LEU A 278 17.93 -15.29 -2.76
CA LEU A 278 17.16 -14.93 -1.56
C LEU A 278 17.20 -16.11 -0.58
N ARG A 279 17.97 -15.96 0.50
CA ARG A 279 18.23 -17.00 1.52
C ARG A 279 18.79 -18.31 0.95
N GLY A 280 19.62 -18.21 -0.08
CA GLY A 280 20.23 -19.39 -0.73
C GLY A 280 19.33 -20.08 -1.75
N THR A 281 18.15 -19.53 -2.06
CA THR A 281 17.30 -19.95 -3.17
C THR A 281 17.44 -18.99 -4.34
N ASP A 282 17.71 -19.52 -5.54
CA ASP A 282 17.67 -18.73 -6.76
C ASP A 282 16.21 -18.32 -7.03
N VAL A 283 15.91 -17.04 -6.85
CA VAL A 283 14.60 -16.48 -7.16
C VAL A 283 14.77 -15.57 -8.36
N GLN A 284 14.40 -16.06 -9.54
CA GLN A 284 14.35 -15.24 -10.73
C GLN A 284 13.06 -14.44 -10.76
N VAL A 285 13.18 -13.14 -10.56
CA VAL A 285 12.07 -12.20 -10.60
C VAL A 285 12.27 -11.26 -11.78
N SER A 286 11.18 -10.89 -12.44
CA SER A 286 11.17 -9.88 -13.48
C SER A 286 10.21 -8.76 -13.13
N PHE A 287 10.22 -7.70 -13.93
CA PHE A 287 9.37 -6.54 -13.70
C PHE A 287 8.55 -6.24 -14.96
N GLY A 288 7.24 -6.22 -14.80
CA GLY A 288 6.33 -5.56 -15.74
C GLY A 288 6.43 -4.05 -15.55
N ILE A 289 6.57 -3.30 -16.64
CA ILE A 289 6.72 -1.84 -16.58
C ILE A 289 5.81 -1.16 -17.61
N GLY A 290 5.00 -0.20 -17.14
CA GLY A 290 4.17 0.67 -17.97
C GLY A 290 4.64 2.12 -17.92
N ILE A 291 4.71 2.79 -19.07
CA ILE A 291 5.24 4.17 -19.18
C ILE A 291 4.19 5.09 -19.80
N ALA A 292 3.98 6.26 -19.18
CA ALA A 292 3.24 7.39 -19.76
C ALA A 292 4.06 8.68 -19.66
N VAL A 293 3.94 9.57 -20.64
CA VAL A 293 4.78 10.76 -20.79
C VAL A 293 3.93 12.03 -20.79
N PHE A 294 4.28 12.99 -19.94
CA PHE A 294 3.75 14.34 -19.97
C PHE A 294 4.49 15.20 -21.02
N PRO A 295 3.76 16.02 -21.80
CA PRO A 295 2.30 16.19 -21.84
C PRO A 295 1.57 15.26 -22.83
N GLN A 296 2.28 14.38 -23.55
CA GLN A 296 1.74 13.63 -24.70
C GLN A 296 0.60 12.66 -24.31
N ASP A 297 0.76 11.96 -23.20
CA ASP A 297 -0.13 10.88 -22.75
C ASP A 297 -1.12 11.36 -21.67
N GLY A 298 -0.98 12.61 -21.22
CA GLY A 298 -1.89 13.23 -20.26
C GLY A 298 -1.37 14.54 -19.69
N ALA A 299 -2.29 15.42 -19.29
CA ALA A 299 -1.98 16.72 -18.70
C ALA A 299 -2.22 16.79 -17.19
N THR A 300 -2.81 15.76 -16.58
CA THR A 300 -3.11 15.71 -15.14
C THR A 300 -2.43 14.49 -14.49
N PRO A 301 -2.12 14.56 -13.18
CA PRO A 301 -1.55 13.45 -12.43
C PRO A 301 -2.36 12.15 -12.57
N GLU A 302 -3.67 12.25 -12.46
CA GLU A 302 -4.59 11.11 -12.47
C GLU A 302 -4.60 10.43 -13.85
N LEU A 303 -4.59 11.23 -14.92
CA LEU A 303 -4.58 10.70 -16.27
C LEU A 303 -3.25 10.01 -16.60
N LEU A 304 -2.12 10.61 -16.21
CA LEU A 304 -0.79 10.01 -16.43
C LEU A 304 -0.64 8.69 -15.67
N LEU A 305 -1.05 8.63 -14.41
CA LEU A 305 -1.04 7.39 -13.63
C LEU A 305 -1.94 6.32 -14.25
N ALA A 306 -3.14 6.69 -14.68
CA ALA A 306 -4.05 5.76 -15.35
C ALA A 306 -3.48 5.23 -16.68
N ARG A 307 -2.82 6.07 -17.48
CA ARG A 307 -2.19 5.64 -18.74
C ARG A 307 -0.95 4.78 -18.52
N ALA A 308 -0.17 5.06 -17.48
CA ALA A 308 0.96 4.22 -17.09
C ALA A 308 0.48 2.84 -16.61
N ASP A 309 -0.62 2.78 -15.86
CA ASP A 309 -1.27 1.53 -15.45
C ASP A 309 -1.83 0.73 -16.63
N GLU A 310 -2.51 1.38 -17.58
CA GLU A 310 -2.96 0.74 -18.83
C GLU A 310 -1.79 0.15 -19.62
N ALA A 311 -0.67 0.87 -19.70
CA ALA A 311 0.55 0.38 -20.33
C ALA A 311 1.15 -0.81 -19.56
N LEU A 312 1.14 -0.78 -18.22
CA LEU A 312 1.61 -1.90 -17.40
C LEU A 312 0.77 -3.15 -17.64
N LEU A 313 -0.55 -3.01 -17.71
CA LEU A 313 -1.44 -4.12 -18.01
C LEU A 313 -1.12 -4.76 -19.37
N GLU A 314 -0.81 -3.94 -20.38
CA GLU A 314 -0.38 -4.42 -21.70
C GLU A 314 0.99 -5.11 -21.65
N ALA A 315 1.93 -4.61 -20.85
CA ALA A 315 3.20 -5.28 -20.59
C ALA A 315 2.97 -6.67 -19.97
N LYS A 316 2.13 -6.77 -18.94
CA LYS A 316 1.80 -8.05 -18.29
C LYS A 316 1.14 -9.05 -19.26
N ARG A 317 0.34 -8.58 -20.22
CA ARG A 317 -0.25 -9.42 -21.27
C ARG A 317 0.75 -9.91 -22.30
N SER A 318 1.78 -9.11 -22.56
CA SER A 318 2.85 -9.43 -23.51
C SER A 318 3.87 -10.42 -22.95
N GLY A 319 3.94 -10.55 -21.62
CA GLY A 319 4.77 -11.53 -20.92
C GLY A 319 5.53 -10.91 -19.75
N ALA A 320 6.00 -11.76 -18.83
CA ALA A 320 6.80 -11.33 -17.69
C ALA A 320 8.08 -10.61 -18.14
N GLY A 321 8.48 -9.57 -17.41
CA GLY A 321 9.67 -8.78 -17.73
C GLY A 321 9.51 -7.86 -18.94
N THR A 322 8.29 -7.57 -19.37
CA THR A 322 8.03 -6.68 -20.50
C THR A 322 7.92 -5.22 -20.06
N VAL A 323 8.35 -4.31 -20.94
CA VAL A 323 8.12 -2.87 -20.82
C VAL A 323 7.19 -2.42 -21.94
N ALA A 324 6.16 -1.66 -21.62
CA ALA A 324 5.27 -1.07 -22.61
C ALA A 324 5.09 0.43 -22.38
N ARG A 325 5.00 1.16 -23.48
CA ARG A 325 4.62 2.57 -23.49
C ARG A 325 3.13 2.68 -23.78
N TYR A 326 2.48 3.64 -23.14
CA TYR A 326 1.11 3.99 -23.48
C TYR A 326 1.04 4.35 -24.97
N LYS A 327 0.06 3.76 -25.65
CA LYS A 327 -0.31 4.09 -27.03
C LYS A 327 -1.77 4.45 -26.99
N ALA A 328 -2.11 5.68 -27.37
CA ALA A 328 -3.50 6.04 -27.58
C ALA A 328 -4.06 5.11 -28.67
N HIS A 329 -5.01 4.24 -28.32
CA HIS A 329 -5.76 3.51 -29.32
C HIS A 329 -6.54 4.54 -30.14
N ALA A 330 -6.22 4.66 -31.43
CA ALA A 330 -7.08 5.38 -32.37
C ALA A 330 -8.45 4.72 -32.28
N ALA A 331 -9.46 5.47 -31.83
CA ALA A 331 -10.82 5.00 -31.83
C ALA A 331 -11.19 4.60 -33.27
N ALA A 332 -11.41 3.31 -33.48
CA ALA A 332 -11.92 2.76 -34.73
C ALA A 332 -13.41 3.06 -34.88
#